data_AF-A0AAV8C3A0-F1
#
_entry.id   AF-A0AAV8C3A0-F1
#
_cell.length_a   1.000
_cell.length_b   1.000
_cell.length_c   1.000
_cell.angle_alpha   90.00
_cell.angle_beta   90.00
_cell.angle_gamma   90.00
#
_symmetry.space_group_name_H-M   'P 1'
#
loop_
_entity.id
_entity.type
_entity.pdbx_description
1 polymer ?
#
loop_
_entity_poly.entity_id
_entity_poly.type
_entity_poly.pdbx_seq_one_letter_code
_entity_poly.pdbx_strand_id
1 'polypeptide(L)'
;MSSQSLHKKRMRETKPPPVPAQPDGPDLISQLPDWILHSILSLVPVKDAACTSVLSSRWIHLWKDVPLRLDDDSFNPHNRRPYDDRYYRVVSDPWLDWSRKAVSSIFYSHHGPIESLRLSLFYPFKMDRFVETAVQRGIRELNLVPFDFGRDTFKLPLSLLFCNTLHQLSLRRCTFPQALLPSIFPKLRELRLDSVPLPDDLLSRCGSLETLQISNYSQPISITSQSLRKIVYDLVSSRAELIIKDAPNLESLMLANEVTIHSKVKVLDAPKLQRLGFINANVGAIQLGRTLIERHEESLISLPPTFLVNETPCRMNLLSSVKTLAIKMERYFEMTLPTILKCFPCLENLDIMKYEGNGDDCYLNKGMWEEEGSLSFLDHLKTVIVKGFWGDQCDVELLRYLVVHGKVLQAITLLCSKHITKKFVDIKKRQICIENRASSNLALVFFRDTKENVHFSLWNDMIYY
;
A
#
# COMPACT_ATOMS: atom_id res chain seq x y z
N MET A 1 28.14 -31.04 -75.33
CA MET A 1 27.43 -29.80 -74.93
C MET A 1 28.33 -29.07 -73.95
N SER A 2 29.16 -28.19 -74.49
CA SER A 2 30.13 -27.39 -73.72
C SER A 2 29.61 -25.96 -73.70
N SER A 3 29.04 -25.53 -72.58
CA SER A 3 28.52 -24.18 -72.39
C SER A 3 29.45 -23.38 -71.50
N GLN A 4 30.10 -22.40 -72.13
CA GLN A 4 30.80 -21.28 -71.52
C GLN A 4 29.86 -20.51 -70.58
N SER A 5 30.37 -19.98 -69.47
CA SER A 5 29.73 -18.86 -68.78
C SER A 5 30.75 -17.84 -68.28
N LEU A 6 30.42 -16.59 -68.55
CA LEU A 6 31.28 -15.41 -68.54
C LEU A 6 31.71 -14.99 -67.12
N HIS A 7 33.01 -14.71 -66.95
CA HIS A 7 33.52 -13.92 -65.83
C HIS A 7 33.10 -12.45 -65.94
N LYS A 8 32.06 -12.05 -65.19
CA LYS A 8 31.78 -10.64 -64.89
C LYS A 8 32.66 -10.18 -63.72
N LYS A 9 33.72 -9.43 -64.05
CA LYS A 9 34.59 -8.71 -63.10
C LYS A 9 33.77 -7.56 -62.47
N ARG A 10 33.30 -7.75 -61.22
CA ARG A 10 32.60 -6.70 -60.46
C ARG A 10 33.65 -5.72 -59.91
N MET A 11 33.69 -4.50 -60.46
CA MET A 11 34.56 -3.43 -59.97
C MET A 11 34.23 -3.13 -58.50
N ARG A 12 35.25 -3.07 -57.64
CA ARG A 12 35.13 -2.59 -56.25
C ARG A 12 35.00 -1.06 -56.30
N GLU A 13 33.82 -0.54 -56.03
CA GLU A 13 33.65 0.86 -55.65
C GLU A 13 34.32 1.06 -54.27
N THR A 14 35.35 1.89 -54.23
CA THR A 14 36.03 2.30 -52.99
C THR A 14 35.13 3.28 -52.24
N LYS A 15 34.71 2.92 -51.01
CA LYS A 15 34.03 3.85 -50.10
C LYS A 15 34.94 5.08 -49.86
N PRO A 16 34.40 6.31 -49.87
CA PRO A 16 35.17 7.49 -49.54
C PRO A 16 35.70 7.40 -48.09
N PRO A 17 36.85 8.03 -47.79
CA PRO A 17 37.40 8.02 -46.44
C PRO A 17 36.40 8.64 -45.44
N PRO A 18 36.34 8.13 -44.19
CA PRO A 18 35.49 8.73 -43.18
C PRO A 18 35.88 10.19 -42.98
N VAL A 19 34.89 11.08 -43.06
CA VAL A 19 35.03 12.49 -42.70
C VAL A 19 35.54 12.55 -41.25
N PRO A 20 36.60 13.30 -40.93
CA PRO A 20 37.04 13.46 -39.55
C PRO A 20 35.87 14.06 -38.75
N ALA A 21 35.41 13.34 -37.73
CA ALA A 21 34.44 13.86 -36.77
C ALA A 21 34.95 15.20 -36.25
N GLN A 22 34.09 16.23 -36.31
CA GLN A 22 34.37 17.49 -35.65
C GLN A 22 34.65 17.20 -34.17
N PRO A 23 35.62 17.89 -33.54
CA PRO A 23 35.85 17.71 -32.11
C PRO A 23 34.56 18.06 -31.37
N ASP A 24 34.01 17.06 -30.67
CA ASP A 24 32.92 17.28 -29.73
C ASP A 24 33.31 18.46 -28.82
N GLY A 25 32.39 19.39 -28.58
CA GLY A 25 32.62 20.55 -27.72
C GLY A 25 33.18 20.15 -26.35
N PRO A 26 33.77 21.08 -25.58
CA PRO A 26 34.41 20.76 -24.31
C PRO A 26 33.45 19.98 -23.40
N ASP A 27 33.90 18.84 -22.86
CA ASP A 27 33.12 18.04 -21.91
C ASP A 27 32.99 18.81 -20.59
N LEU A 28 31.92 19.60 -20.47
CA LEU A 28 31.64 20.43 -19.31
C LEU A 28 31.15 19.62 -18.11
N ILE A 29 30.57 18.43 -18.33
CA ILE A 29 30.01 17.60 -17.25
C ILE A 29 31.15 16.88 -16.52
N SER A 30 32.12 16.32 -17.24
CA SER A 30 33.30 15.71 -16.61
C SER A 30 34.26 16.72 -15.97
N GLN A 31 34.06 18.03 -16.19
CA GLN A 31 34.80 19.10 -15.50
C GLN A 31 34.21 19.44 -14.13
N LEU A 32 33.00 18.96 -13.81
CA LEU A 32 32.41 19.20 -12.50
C LEU A 32 33.26 18.58 -11.37
N PRO A 33 33.29 19.21 -10.19
CA PRO A 33 33.89 18.60 -9.00
C PRO A 33 33.23 17.27 -8.63
N ASP A 34 34.01 16.33 -8.07
CA ASP A 34 33.51 14.99 -7.72
C ASP A 34 32.30 15.02 -6.78
N TRP A 35 32.21 15.99 -5.87
CA TRP A 35 31.06 16.10 -4.97
C TRP A 35 29.73 16.39 -5.69
N ILE A 36 29.77 17.15 -6.81
CA ILE A 36 28.60 17.37 -7.66
C ILE A 36 28.26 16.09 -8.42
N LEU A 37 29.27 15.43 -8.97
CA LEU A 37 29.10 14.17 -9.69
C LEU A 37 28.52 13.08 -8.78
N HIS A 38 29.00 12.98 -7.54
CA HIS A 38 28.47 12.09 -6.51
C HIS A 38 27.02 12.43 -6.17
N SER A 39 26.68 13.72 -6.07
CA SER A 39 25.30 14.16 -5.83
C SER A 39 24.39 13.73 -6.97
N ILE A 40 24.80 13.93 -8.24
CA ILE A 40 24.04 13.50 -9.42
C ILE A 40 23.84 11.98 -9.41
N LEU A 41 24.92 11.22 -9.19
CA LEU A 41 24.88 9.75 -9.19
C LEU A 41 24.05 9.18 -8.03
N SER A 42 23.96 9.87 -6.90
CA SER A 42 23.13 9.47 -5.76
C SER A 42 21.61 9.59 -6.02
N LEU A 43 21.22 10.34 -7.05
CA LEU A 43 19.82 10.58 -7.41
C LEU A 43 19.27 9.57 -8.42
N VAL A 44 20.11 8.70 -8.99
CA VAL A 44 19.72 7.72 -9.99
C VAL A 44 19.93 6.29 -9.49
N PRO A 45 19.16 5.30 -9.99
CA PRO A 45 19.38 3.89 -9.66
C PRO A 45 20.82 3.45 -9.96
N VAL A 46 21.37 2.53 -9.16
CA VAL A 46 22.77 2.09 -9.27
C VAL A 46 23.14 1.58 -10.68
N LYS A 47 22.19 0.97 -11.39
CA LYS A 47 22.37 0.53 -12.77
C LYS A 47 22.64 1.71 -13.70
N ASP A 48 21.84 2.76 -13.59
CA ASP A 48 21.96 3.97 -14.41
C ASP A 48 23.22 4.75 -14.02
N ALA A 49 23.53 4.82 -12.71
CA ALA A 49 24.78 5.36 -12.20
C ALA A 49 25.99 4.63 -12.81
N ALA A 50 25.99 3.30 -12.85
CA ALA A 50 27.05 2.52 -13.46
C ALA A 50 27.12 2.75 -14.98
N CYS A 51 25.98 2.91 -15.68
CA CYS A 51 25.94 3.20 -17.12
C CYS A 51 26.56 4.56 -17.48
N THR A 52 26.57 5.54 -16.57
CA THR A 52 27.27 6.82 -16.80
C THR A 52 28.79 6.66 -17.01
N SER A 53 29.36 5.51 -16.67
CA SER A 53 30.76 5.15 -16.97
C SER A 53 31.12 5.25 -18.45
N VAL A 54 30.13 5.21 -19.36
CA VAL A 54 30.32 5.37 -20.81
C VAL A 54 30.64 6.82 -21.19
N LEU A 55 30.25 7.80 -20.35
CA LEU A 55 30.45 9.22 -20.63
C LEU A 55 31.94 9.61 -20.59
N SER A 56 32.71 9.05 -19.65
CA SER A 56 34.15 9.30 -19.51
C SER A 56 34.79 8.30 -18.55
N SER A 57 36.08 8.03 -18.73
CA SER A 57 36.86 7.13 -17.86
C SER A 57 36.84 7.55 -16.38
N ARG A 58 36.65 8.85 -16.10
CA ARG A 58 36.51 9.37 -14.73
C ARG A 58 35.28 8.78 -14.01
N TRP A 59 34.18 8.54 -14.72
CA TRP A 59 32.91 8.10 -14.13
C TRP A 59 32.88 6.62 -13.76
N ILE A 60 33.83 5.81 -14.28
CA ILE A 60 33.93 4.36 -14.04
C ILE A 60 33.99 4.01 -12.55
N HIS A 61 34.58 4.88 -11.74
CA HIS A 61 34.83 4.63 -10.32
C HIS A 61 33.90 5.43 -9.38
N LEU A 62 33.38 6.58 -9.81
CA LEU A 62 32.61 7.49 -8.96
C LEU A 62 31.35 6.86 -8.37
N TRP A 63 30.66 6.02 -9.14
CA TRP A 63 29.44 5.36 -8.66
C TRP A 63 29.70 4.34 -7.54
N LYS A 64 30.95 3.95 -7.28
CA LYS A 64 31.31 3.00 -6.21
C LYS A 64 31.42 3.65 -4.82
N ASP A 65 31.45 4.97 -4.76
CA ASP A 65 31.67 5.74 -3.53
C ASP A 65 30.42 6.52 -3.08
N VAL A 66 29.37 6.57 -3.90
CA VAL A 66 28.08 7.21 -3.56
C VAL A 66 27.19 6.29 -2.72
N PRO A 67 26.21 6.80 -1.95
CA PRO A 67 25.26 5.95 -1.23
C PRO A 67 24.56 4.94 -2.14
N LEU A 68 24.75 3.65 -1.85
CA LEU A 68 24.19 2.58 -2.67
C LEU A 68 22.69 2.40 -2.40
N ARG A 69 21.91 2.45 -3.47
CA ARG A 69 20.51 2.01 -3.52
C ARG A 69 20.41 0.84 -4.48
N LEU A 70 20.28 -0.36 -3.93
CA LEU A 70 20.30 -1.60 -4.70
C LEU A 70 18.93 -2.28 -4.65
N ASP A 71 18.29 -2.39 -5.80
CA ASP A 71 17.08 -3.18 -6.00
C ASP A 71 17.38 -4.29 -7.02
N ASP A 72 17.29 -5.54 -6.58
CA ASP A 72 17.59 -6.68 -7.42
C ASP A 72 16.58 -6.88 -8.57
N ASP A 73 15.34 -6.41 -8.40
CA ASP A 73 14.31 -6.50 -9.43
C ASP A 73 14.62 -5.57 -10.62
N SER A 74 15.46 -4.54 -10.44
CA SER A 74 15.97 -3.71 -11.55
C SER A 74 16.81 -4.49 -12.56
N PHE A 75 17.26 -5.69 -12.18
CA PHE A 75 18.02 -6.57 -13.05
C PHE A 75 17.10 -7.57 -13.79
N ASN A 76 15.79 -7.58 -13.50
CA ASN A 76 14.75 -8.44 -14.08
C ASN A 76 14.31 -7.98 -15.49
N PRO A 77 14.73 -8.66 -16.57
CA PRO A 77 14.57 -8.21 -17.95
C PRO A 77 13.15 -8.44 -18.49
N HIS A 78 12.28 -9.05 -17.70
CA HIS A 78 11.00 -9.52 -18.19
C HIS A 78 9.78 -8.87 -17.53
N ASN A 79 9.92 -8.14 -16.41
CA ASN A 79 8.77 -7.72 -15.59
C ASN A 79 7.73 -8.86 -15.39
N ARG A 80 8.17 -10.12 -15.54
CA ARG A 80 7.31 -11.29 -15.55
C ARG A 80 6.97 -11.53 -14.10
N ARG A 81 5.77 -11.08 -13.72
CA ARG A 81 5.20 -11.38 -12.42
C ARG A 81 5.30 -12.89 -12.21
N PRO A 82 5.84 -13.39 -11.09
CA PRO A 82 6.02 -14.82 -10.88
C PRO A 82 4.72 -15.58 -10.56
N TYR A 83 3.56 -15.05 -10.99
CA TYR A 83 2.24 -15.66 -10.82
C TYR A 83 1.91 -16.71 -11.90
N ASP A 84 2.77 -16.89 -12.91
CA ASP A 84 2.64 -18.00 -13.84
C ASP A 84 3.15 -19.26 -13.14
N ASP A 85 2.20 -20.07 -12.66
CA ASP A 85 2.32 -21.37 -11.97
C ASP A 85 3.25 -22.39 -12.68
N ARG A 86 3.74 -22.04 -13.88
CA ARG A 86 4.72 -22.79 -14.66
C ARG A 86 6.19 -22.50 -14.30
N TYR A 87 6.48 -21.52 -13.42
CA TYR A 87 7.86 -21.16 -13.04
C TYR A 87 8.49 -22.05 -11.94
N TYR A 88 7.71 -22.93 -11.31
CA TYR A 88 8.15 -23.81 -10.22
C TYR A 88 9.19 -24.89 -10.61
N ARG A 89 9.67 -24.87 -11.86
CA ARG A 89 10.75 -25.76 -12.32
C ARG A 89 11.81 -25.02 -13.13
N VAL A 90 12.49 -24.04 -12.53
CA VAL A 90 13.76 -23.58 -13.13
C VAL A 90 14.82 -23.29 -12.06
N VAL A 91 15.43 -24.35 -11.52
CA VAL A 91 16.70 -24.31 -10.77
C VAL A 91 17.89 -23.95 -11.68
N SER A 92 17.65 -23.61 -12.95
CA SER A 92 18.70 -23.26 -13.92
C SER A 92 18.20 -22.26 -14.95
N ASP A 93 17.75 -21.08 -14.49
CA ASP A 93 17.54 -19.95 -15.38
C ASP A 93 18.89 -19.21 -15.47
N PRO A 94 19.58 -19.23 -16.63
CA PRO A 94 20.86 -18.55 -16.79
C PRO A 94 20.78 -17.06 -16.47
N TRP A 95 19.61 -16.45 -16.67
CA TRP A 95 19.41 -15.05 -16.37
C TRP A 95 19.35 -14.79 -14.85
N LEU A 96 18.69 -15.67 -14.09
CA LEU A 96 18.66 -15.56 -12.63
C LEU A 96 20.08 -15.70 -12.04
N ASP A 97 20.89 -16.62 -12.56
CA ASP A 97 22.30 -16.76 -12.15
C ASP A 97 23.14 -15.51 -12.49
N TRP A 98 22.94 -14.94 -13.68
CA TRP A 98 23.58 -13.68 -14.06
C TRP A 98 23.21 -12.54 -13.10
N SER A 99 21.91 -12.37 -12.80
CA SER A 99 21.44 -11.33 -11.88
C SER A 99 22.01 -11.50 -10.48
N ARG A 100 22.05 -12.74 -9.98
CA ARG A 100 22.69 -13.06 -8.69
C ARG A 100 24.15 -12.64 -8.65
N LYS A 101 24.90 -12.94 -9.71
CA LYS A 101 26.31 -12.55 -9.85
C LYS A 101 26.48 -11.03 -9.97
N ALA A 102 25.63 -10.36 -10.74
CA ALA A 102 25.67 -8.92 -10.93
C ALA A 102 25.40 -8.18 -9.61
N VAL A 103 24.31 -8.53 -8.91
CA VAL A 103 23.95 -7.94 -7.61
C VAL A 103 25.06 -8.19 -6.58
N SER A 104 25.59 -9.42 -6.51
CA SER A 104 26.71 -9.72 -5.60
C SER A 104 27.96 -8.92 -5.97
N SER A 105 28.32 -8.84 -7.25
CA SER A 105 29.48 -8.09 -7.70
C SER A 105 29.36 -6.61 -7.37
N ILE A 106 28.20 -6.00 -7.64
CA ILE A 106 27.91 -4.60 -7.30
C ILE A 106 28.04 -4.40 -5.78
N PHE A 107 27.35 -5.23 -5.00
CA PHE A 107 27.33 -5.12 -3.54
C PHE A 107 28.72 -5.21 -2.91
N TYR A 108 29.53 -6.19 -3.29
CA TYR A 108 30.86 -6.39 -2.72
C TYR A 108 31.94 -5.47 -3.31
N SER A 109 31.77 -4.99 -4.54
CA SER A 109 32.71 -4.04 -5.16
C SER A 109 32.43 -2.59 -4.78
N HIS A 110 31.26 -2.30 -4.20
CA HIS A 110 30.92 -0.99 -3.71
C HIS A 110 31.69 -0.68 -2.42
N HIS A 111 32.17 0.56 -2.27
CA HIS A 111 32.97 0.98 -1.10
C HIS A 111 32.21 1.98 -0.21
N GLY A 112 31.23 2.68 -0.78
CA GLY A 112 30.39 3.65 -0.07
C GLY A 112 29.38 3.03 0.91
N PRO A 113 28.62 3.90 1.61
CA PRO A 113 27.56 3.50 2.51
C PRO A 113 26.41 2.85 1.74
N ILE A 114 25.68 1.94 2.39
CA ILE A 114 24.49 1.32 1.80
C ILE A 114 23.27 2.04 2.38
N GLU A 115 22.51 2.72 1.54
CA GLU A 115 21.32 3.45 2.00
C GLU A 115 20.08 2.56 1.97
N SER A 116 19.87 1.87 0.84
CA SER A 116 18.69 1.03 0.61
C SER A 116 19.07 -0.28 -0.07
N LEU A 117 18.51 -1.39 0.43
CA LEU A 117 18.70 -2.73 -0.11
C LEU A 117 17.35 -3.44 -0.24
N ARG A 118 16.96 -3.74 -1.47
CA ARG A 118 15.79 -4.56 -1.80
C ARG A 118 16.23 -5.86 -2.46
N LEU A 119 15.87 -6.97 -1.83
CA LEU A 119 16.15 -8.33 -2.27
C LEU A 119 14.81 -9.07 -2.39
N SER A 120 14.38 -9.32 -3.63
CA SER A 120 13.09 -9.92 -3.99
C SER A 120 13.24 -11.24 -4.77
N LEU A 121 14.34 -11.42 -5.49
CA LEU A 121 14.59 -12.60 -6.31
C LEU A 121 14.96 -13.81 -5.43
N PHE A 122 14.81 -15.01 -5.97
CA PHE A 122 15.14 -16.29 -5.35
C PHE A 122 16.63 -16.31 -4.91
N TYR A 123 16.99 -15.90 -3.68
CA TYR A 123 18.38 -15.91 -3.19
C TYR A 123 18.55 -16.88 -2.00
N PRO A 124 18.74 -18.19 -2.23
CA PRO A 124 18.95 -19.14 -1.13
C PRO A 124 20.41 -19.24 -0.63
N PHE A 125 21.35 -18.37 -1.02
CA PHE A 125 22.74 -18.49 -0.55
C PHE A 125 23.34 -17.19 0.00
N LYS A 126 23.67 -17.21 1.30
CA LYS A 126 24.39 -16.18 2.08
C LYS A 126 23.68 -14.84 2.28
N MET A 127 22.35 -14.83 2.36
CA MET A 127 21.61 -13.62 2.76
C MET A 127 22.08 -13.04 4.10
N ASP A 128 22.50 -13.90 5.04
CA ASP A 128 23.08 -13.48 6.32
C ASP A 128 24.22 -12.46 6.12
N ARG A 129 25.15 -12.76 5.21
CA ARG A 129 26.31 -11.89 4.93
C ARG A 129 25.91 -10.57 4.27
N PHE A 130 24.91 -10.59 3.40
CA PHE A 130 24.38 -9.36 2.79
C PHE A 130 23.78 -8.46 3.86
N VAL A 131 22.91 -9.02 4.71
CA VAL A 131 22.27 -8.27 5.79
C VAL A 131 23.30 -7.77 6.80
N GLU A 132 24.24 -8.61 7.23
CA GLU A 132 25.32 -8.22 8.15
C GLU A 132 26.20 -7.11 7.57
N THR A 133 26.60 -7.20 6.30
CA THR A 133 27.42 -6.18 5.64
C THR A 133 26.63 -4.88 5.48
N ALA A 134 25.35 -4.96 5.13
CA ALA A 134 24.48 -3.79 5.01
C ALA A 134 24.29 -3.07 6.36
N VAL A 135 24.11 -3.84 7.44
CA VAL A 135 24.06 -3.31 8.81
C VAL A 135 25.37 -2.62 9.18
N GLN A 136 26.53 -3.23 8.88
CA GLN A 136 27.84 -2.62 9.14
C GLN A 136 28.07 -1.32 8.36
N ARG A 137 27.45 -1.19 7.18
CA ARG A 137 27.55 0.00 6.31
C ARG A 137 26.43 1.02 6.50
N GLY A 138 25.64 0.89 7.58
CA GLY A 138 24.67 1.90 8.00
C GLY A 138 23.37 1.94 7.20
N ILE A 139 22.85 0.77 6.80
CA ILE A 139 21.56 0.64 6.08
C ILE A 139 20.41 1.40 6.75
N ARG A 140 19.62 2.11 5.93
CA ARG A 140 18.43 2.84 6.35
C ARG A 140 17.13 2.14 5.96
N GLU A 141 17.12 1.50 4.79
CA GLU A 141 15.94 0.82 4.26
C GLU A 141 16.32 -0.60 3.84
N LEU A 142 15.67 -1.60 4.45
CA LEU A 142 15.89 -3.00 4.12
C LEU A 142 14.58 -3.65 3.74
N ASN A 143 14.51 -4.16 2.51
CA ASN A 143 13.34 -4.86 1.98
C ASN A 143 13.74 -6.28 1.59
N LEU A 144 13.39 -7.26 2.42
CA LEU A 144 13.58 -8.69 2.16
C LEU A 144 12.22 -9.28 1.76
N VAL A 145 11.95 -9.33 0.45
CA VAL A 145 10.66 -9.79 -0.11
C VAL A 145 10.83 -11.03 -1.01
N PRO A 146 11.44 -12.11 -0.51
CA PRO A 146 11.75 -13.29 -1.31
C PRO A 146 10.48 -13.94 -1.87
N PHE A 147 10.50 -14.24 -3.16
CA PHE A 147 9.35 -14.81 -3.86
C PHE A 147 9.11 -16.31 -3.57
N ASP A 148 10.15 -17.06 -3.21
CA ASP A 148 10.06 -18.49 -2.93
C ASP A 148 11.09 -18.91 -1.87
N PHE A 149 10.60 -19.59 -0.84
CA PHE A 149 11.43 -20.34 0.10
C PHE A 149 11.01 -21.81 0.16
N GLY A 150 10.12 -22.28 -0.72
CA GLY A 150 9.37 -23.50 -0.45
C GLY A 150 8.74 -23.43 0.95
N ARG A 151 9.11 -24.36 1.84
CA ARG A 151 8.68 -24.37 3.26
C ARG A 151 9.64 -23.70 4.22
N ASP A 152 10.82 -23.28 3.78
CA ASP A 152 11.84 -22.73 4.68
C ASP A 152 11.55 -21.25 5.00
N THR A 153 12.10 -20.75 6.10
CA THR A 153 12.01 -19.33 6.46
C THR A 153 13.40 -18.79 6.73
N PHE A 154 13.67 -17.56 6.29
CA PHE A 154 14.96 -16.93 6.55
C PHE A 154 15.03 -16.39 7.99
N LYS A 155 16.01 -16.87 8.75
CA LYS A 155 16.26 -16.39 10.12
C LYS A 155 17.01 -15.08 10.06
N LEU A 156 16.47 -14.04 10.67
CA LEU A 156 17.11 -12.73 10.69
C LEU A 156 18.35 -12.74 11.59
N PRO A 157 19.48 -12.15 11.13
CA PRO A 157 20.68 -12.06 11.96
C PRO A 157 20.46 -11.09 13.13
N LEU A 158 21.06 -11.39 14.28
CA LEU A 158 20.95 -10.58 15.50
C LEU A 158 21.44 -9.14 15.30
N SER A 159 22.44 -8.93 14.43
CA SER A 159 22.99 -7.61 14.10
C SER A 159 21.93 -6.64 13.59
N LEU A 160 20.92 -7.13 12.86
CA LEU A 160 19.84 -6.30 12.32
C LEU A 160 18.94 -5.71 13.43
N LEU A 161 18.74 -6.46 14.53
CA LEU A 161 17.90 -6.01 15.65
C LEU A 161 18.50 -4.80 16.39
N PHE A 162 19.82 -4.61 16.32
CA PHE A 162 20.54 -3.51 16.98
C PHE A 162 20.98 -2.42 16.00
N CYS A 163 20.53 -2.49 14.75
CA CYS A 163 20.88 -1.50 13.74
C CYS A 163 20.29 -0.13 14.12
N ASN A 164 21.15 0.84 14.36
CA ASN A 164 20.80 2.19 14.81
C ASN A 164 20.61 3.21 13.66
N THR A 165 20.74 2.75 12.42
CA THR A 165 20.52 3.53 11.20
C THR A 165 19.25 3.13 10.47
N LEU A 166 18.68 1.96 10.78
CA LEU A 166 17.52 1.40 10.09
C LEU A 166 16.24 2.18 10.43
N HIS A 167 15.58 2.69 9.39
CA HIS A 167 14.34 3.45 9.47
C HIS A 167 13.14 2.70 8.90
N GLN A 168 13.35 1.90 7.85
CA GLN A 168 12.30 1.09 7.22
C GLN A 168 12.75 -0.36 7.08
N LEU A 169 11.87 -1.29 7.45
CA LEU A 169 12.11 -2.71 7.36
C LEU A 169 10.88 -3.41 6.76
N SER A 170 11.05 -4.04 5.59
CA SER A 170 10.05 -4.93 5.01
C SER A 170 10.56 -6.36 5.01
N LEU A 171 9.77 -7.28 5.54
CA LEU A 171 10.10 -8.68 5.70
C LEU A 171 8.96 -9.55 5.17
N ARG A 172 9.31 -10.53 4.34
CA ARG A 172 8.39 -11.56 3.86
C ARG A 172 8.94 -12.95 4.19
N ARG A 173 8.14 -13.79 4.84
CA ARG A 173 8.50 -15.18 5.20
C ARG A 173 9.84 -15.31 5.94
N CYS A 174 10.15 -14.35 6.81
CA CYS A 174 11.30 -14.38 7.72
C CYS A 174 10.91 -14.86 9.13
N THR A 175 11.90 -15.25 9.94
CA THR A 175 11.72 -15.54 11.37
C THR A 175 12.68 -14.71 12.22
N PHE A 176 12.16 -14.17 13.32
CA PHE A 176 12.97 -13.46 14.31
C PHE A 176 13.77 -14.47 15.16
N PRO A 177 15.02 -14.14 15.54
CA PRO A 177 15.78 -14.97 16.45
C PRO A 177 15.14 -14.98 17.85
N GLN A 178 15.21 -16.12 18.54
CA GLN A 178 14.47 -16.40 19.79
C GLN A 178 14.93 -15.56 21.00
N ALA A 179 16.06 -14.85 20.90
CA ALA A 179 16.62 -14.03 21.96
C ALA A 179 16.15 -12.57 21.85
N LEU A 180 14.97 -12.26 22.39
CA LEU A 180 14.42 -10.90 22.40
C LEU A 180 14.96 -10.13 23.61
N LEU A 181 16.02 -9.35 23.35
CA LEU A 181 16.63 -8.42 24.29
C LEU A 181 15.66 -7.24 24.63
N PRO A 182 15.93 -6.46 25.70
CA PRO A 182 15.01 -5.43 26.22
C PRO A 182 14.55 -4.37 25.20
N SER A 183 15.43 -3.98 24.27
CA SER A 183 15.12 -3.00 23.22
C SER A 183 15.73 -3.46 21.90
N ILE A 184 14.94 -3.34 20.84
CA ILE A 184 15.30 -3.68 19.47
C ILE A 184 14.86 -2.55 18.55
N PHE A 185 15.53 -2.41 17.40
CA PHE A 185 15.19 -1.47 16.35
C PHE A 185 15.05 -0.01 16.84
N PRO A 186 16.11 0.59 17.39
CA PRO A 186 16.04 1.86 18.12
C PRO A 186 15.61 3.07 17.28
N LYS A 187 15.73 3.03 15.95
CA LYS A 187 15.33 4.13 15.04
C LYS A 187 14.33 3.73 13.94
N LEU A 188 13.79 2.52 14.04
CA LEU A 188 12.86 1.99 13.04
C LEU A 188 11.53 2.71 13.16
N ARG A 189 11.09 3.33 12.06
CA ARG A 189 9.82 4.07 11.98
C ARG A 189 8.74 3.28 11.25
N GLU A 190 9.13 2.43 10.30
CA GLU A 190 8.19 1.68 9.48
C GLU A 190 8.57 0.19 9.43
N LEU A 191 7.61 -0.67 9.76
CA LEU A 191 7.77 -2.11 9.72
C LEU A 191 6.66 -2.71 8.85
N ARG A 192 7.03 -3.42 7.78
CA ARG A 192 6.10 -4.14 6.90
C ARG A 192 6.38 -5.64 7.01
N LEU A 193 5.37 -6.42 7.39
CA LEU A 193 5.48 -7.86 7.61
C LEU A 193 4.49 -8.61 6.74
N ASP A 194 4.98 -9.58 5.96
CA ASP A 194 4.18 -10.45 5.12
C ASP A 194 4.46 -11.93 5.46
N SER A 195 3.47 -12.62 6.05
CA SER A 195 3.60 -14.01 6.52
C SER A 195 4.81 -14.25 7.45
N VAL A 196 5.09 -13.33 8.39
CA VAL A 196 6.22 -13.42 9.34
C VAL A 196 5.71 -13.74 10.75
N PRO A 197 6.07 -14.85 11.41
CA PRO A 197 5.66 -15.08 12.79
C PRO A 197 6.09 -13.92 13.70
N LEU A 198 5.12 -13.26 14.35
CA LEU A 198 5.35 -12.11 15.21
C LEU A 198 5.36 -12.55 16.67
N PRO A 199 6.48 -12.37 17.41
CA PRO A 199 6.48 -12.53 18.86
C PRO A 199 5.63 -11.45 19.54
N ASP A 200 4.83 -11.82 20.55
CA ASP A 200 3.88 -10.93 21.25
C ASP A 200 4.52 -9.66 21.82
N ASP A 201 5.80 -9.73 22.20
CA ASP A 201 6.56 -8.67 22.85
C ASP A 201 7.48 -7.89 21.90
N LEU A 202 7.54 -8.26 20.62
CA LEU A 202 8.43 -7.61 19.66
C LEU A 202 8.10 -6.11 19.51
N LEU A 203 6.80 -5.80 19.35
CA LEU A 203 6.33 -4.44 19.07
C LEU A 203 6.40 -3.51 20.28
N SER A 204 6.34 -4.05 21.50
CA SER A 204 6.47 -3.25 22.73
C SER A 204 7.92 -2.83 22.99
N ARG A 205 8.89 -3.54 22.39
CA ARG A 205 10.33 -3.26 22.49
C ARG A 205 10.84 -2.26 21.43
N CYS A 206 10.01 -1.92 20.44
CA CYS A 206 10.31 -0.94 19.38
C CYS A 206 9.92 0.48 19.81
N GLY A 207 10.86 1.25 20.36
CA GLY A 207 10.59 2.58 20.94
C GLY A 207 10.25 3.69 19.94
N SER A 208 10.53 3.52 18.65
CA SER A 208 10.36 4.57 17.62
C SER A 208 9.46 4.19 16.45
N LEU A 209 8.77 3.05 16.54
CA LEU A 209 7.95 2.53 15.46
C LEU A 209 6.66 3.35 15.31
N GLU A 210 6.49 4.01 14.17
CA GLU A 210 5.34 4.88 13.88
C GLU A 210 4.29 4.17 13.02
N THR A 211 4.74 3.38 12.04
CA THR A 211 3.89 2.70 11.06
C THR A 211 4.15 1.20 11.04
N LEU A 212 3.07 0.41 11.13
CA LEU A 212 3.11 -1.04 11.04
C LEU A 212 2.16 -1.53 9.95
N GLN A 213 2.68 -2.26 8.98
CA GLN A 213 1.90 -2.94 7.96
C GLN A 213 2.04 -4.45 8.13
N ILE A 214 0.93 -5.17 8.17
CA ILE A 214 0.88 -6.61 8.39
C ILE A 214 -0.04 -7.24 7.34
N SER A 215 0.44 -8.25 6.63
CA SER A 215 -0.27 -8.95 5.55
C SER A 215 -0.11 -10.47 5.64
N ASN A 216 -1.12 -11.21 5.15
CA ASN A 216 -1.11 -12.68 5.02
C ASN A 216 -0.81 -13.45 6.32
N TYR A 217 -1.54 -13.13 7.39
CA TYR A 217 -1.50 -13.87 8.64
C TYR A 217 -2.73 -14.75 8.81
N SER A 218 -2.51 -15.98 9.29
CA SER A 218 -3.57 -16.95 9.59
C SER A 218 -3.80 -17.15 11.09
N GLN A 219 -2.87 -16.70 11.94
CA GLN A 219 -2.97 -16.80 13.39
C GLN A 219 -3.43 -15.47 14.01
N PRO A 220 -4.06 -15.50 15.20
CA PRO A 220 -4.38 -14.29 15.94
C PRO A 220 -3.13 -13.48 16.27
N ILE A 221 -3.20 -12.16 16.10
CA ILE A 221 -2.11 -11.23 16.39
C ILE A 221 -2.55 -10.32 17.53
N SER A 222 -1.76 -10.28 18.60
CA SER A 222 -1.92 -9.31 19.68
C SER A 222 -0.89 -8.19 19.54
N ILE A 223 -1.35 -6.94 19.54
CA ILE A 223 -0.50 -5.76 19.42
C ILE A 223 -0.54 -4.97 20.71
N THR A 224 0.65 -4.61 21.21
CA THR A 224 0.85 -3.69 22.33
C THR A 224 2.05 -2.82 21.99
N SER A 225 1.86 -1.50 21.90
CA SER A 225 2.94 -0.58 21.55
C SER A 225 2.65 0.85 21.97
N GLN A 226 3.67 1.53 22.49
CA GLN A 226 3.58 2.91 22.96
C GLN A 226 3.97 3.94 21.89
N SER A 227 4.56 3.51 20.78
CA SER A 227 5.09 4.39 19.72
C SER A 227 4.21 4.44 18.47
N LEU A 228 3.43 3.39 18.22
CA LEU A 228 2.64 3.22 17.00
C LEU A 228 1.59 4.33 16.81
N ARG A 229 1.55 4.88 15.58
CA ARG A 229 0.58 5.88 15.13
C ARG A 229 -0.32 5.37 14.01
N LYS A 230 0.20 4.52 13.12
CA LYS A 230 -0.53 3.97 11.97
C LYS A 230 -0.38 2.46 11.92
N ILE A 231 -1.49 1.75 11.81
CA ILE A 231 -1.53 0.31 11.54
C ILE A 231 -2.26 0.10 10.22
N VAL A 232 -1.70 -0.73 9.34
CA VAL A 232 -2.32 -1.21 8.12
C VAL A 232 -2.35 -2.73 8.19
N TYR A 233 -3.54 -3.31 8.29
CA TYR A 233 -3.74 -4.75 8.40
C TYR A 233 -4.49 -5.29 7.20
N ASP A 234 -3.85 -6.17 6.46
CA ASP A 234 -4.36 -6.77 5.23
C ASP A 234 -4.93 -8.16 5.53
N LEU A 235 -6.27 -8.26 5.50
CA LEU A 235 -7.03 -9.41 5.94
C LEU A 235 -7.28 -10.40 4.80
N VAL A 236 -6.27 -11.17 4.42
CA VAL A 236 -6.38 -12.15 3.33
C VAL A 236 -6.92 -13.52 3.80
N SER A 237 -6.90 -13.80 5.11
CA SER A 237 -7.25 -15.13 5.65
C SER A 237 -8.60 -15.17 6.36
N SER A 238 -9.39 -16.22 6.04
CA SER A 238 -10.71 -16.52 6.61
C SER A 238 -10.76 -16.69 8.13
N ARG A 239 -9.63 -16.76 8.84
CA ARG A 239 -9.58 -16.92 10.32
C ARG A 239 -8.70 -15.89 11.02
N ALA A 240 -8.33 -14.81 10.34
CA ALA A 240 -7.47 -13.78 10.90
C ALA A 240 -8.16 -13.04 12.06
N GLU A 241 -7.50 -12.97 13.22
CA GLU A 241 -7.94 -12.16 14.37
C GLU A 241 -6.86 -11.13 14.72
N LEU A 242 -7.25 -9.85 14.78
CA LEU A 242 -6.37 -8.76 15.21
C LEU A 242 -6.85 -8.21 16.55
N ILE A 243 -5.98 -8.19 17.55
CA ILE A 243 -6.28 -7.69 18.90
C ILE A 243 -5.30 -6.57 19.25
N ILE A 244 -5.77 -5.33 19.27
CA ILE A 244 -5.03 -4.18 19.78
C ILE A 244 -5.36 -4.04 21.26
N LYS A 245 -4.43 -4.44 22.12
CA LYS A 245 -4.62 -4.44 23.59
C LYS A 245 -4.40 -3.06 24.19
N ASP A 246 -3.26 -2.44 23.87
CA ASP A 246 -2.86 -1.13 24.37
C ASP A 246 -1.99 -0.41 23.33
N ALA A 247 -2.54 0.64 22.73
CA ALA A 247 -1.87 1.48 21.74
C ALA A 247 -2.29 2.95 21.89
N PRO A 248 -1.76 3.68 22.89
CA PRO A 248 -2.29 4.98 23.29
C PRO A 248 -2.01 6.11 22.31
N ASN A 249 -1.02 5.93 21.43
CA ASN A 249 -0.65 6.89 20.39
C ASN A 249 -1.19 6.52 19.01
N LEU A 250 -2.01 5.47 18.89
CA LEU A 250 -2.57 5.04 17.61
C LEU A 250 -3.56 6.09 17.11
N GLU A 251 -3.25 6.70 15.97
CA GLU A 251 -4.09 7.70 15.32
C GLU A 251 -4.91 7.10 14.18
N SER A 252 -4.39 6.05 13.54
CA SER A 252 -4.94 5.48 12.30
C SER A 252 -4.89 3.97 12.29
N LEU A 253 -6.04 3.32 12.13
CA LEU A 253 -6.17 1.89 11.89
C LEU A 253 -6.76 1.67 10.51
N MET A 254 -6.00 0.98 9.66
CA MET A 254 -6.43 0.62 8.34
C MET A 254 -6.59 -0.86 8.15
N LEU A 255 -7.73 -1.27 7.59
CA LEU A 255 -8.01 -2.65 7.22
C LEU A 255 -7.99 -2.69 5.69
N ALA A 256 -6.94 -3.28 5.11
CA ALA A 256 -6.72 -3.34 3.67
C ALA A 256 -7.26 -4.65 3.07
N ASN A 257 -7.58 -4.62 1.77
CA ASN A 257 -8.05 -5.72 0.92
C ASN A 257 -9.39 -6.38 1.31
N GLU A 258 -9.77 -7.42 0.56
CA GLU A 258 -11.02 -8.18 0.72
C GLU A 258 -11.00 -8.96 2.03
N VAL A 259 -11.40 -8.28 3.11
CA VAL A 259 -11.65 -8.92 4.40
C VAL A 259 -12.61 -10.08 4.21
N THR A 260 -12.31 -11.22 4.82
CA THR A 260 -13.15 -12.43 4.75
C THR A 260 -14.14 -12.50 5.90
N ILE A 261 -15.31 -13.13 5.66
CA ILE A 261 -16.48 -13.24 6.57
C ILE A 261 -16.20 -13.70 8.01
N HIS A 262 -15.07 -14.35 8.32
CA HIS A 262 -14.76 -14.76 9.71
C HIS A 262 -13.57 -14.04 10.33
N SER A 263 -13.09 -12.96 9.72
CA SER A 263 -12.07 -12.13 10.36
C SER A 263 -12.64 -11.34 11.53
N LYS A 264 -11.86 -11.21 12.60
CA LYS A 264 -12.24 -10.48 13.82
C LYS A 264 -11.22 -9.39 14.13
N VAL A 265 -11.69 -8.19 14.44
CA VAL A 265 -10.83 -7.07 14.86
C VAL A 265 -11.31 -6.58 16.21
N LYS A 266 -10.43 -6.55 17.21
CA LYS A 266 -10.70 -6.07 18.56
C LYS A 266 -9.73 -4.96 18.90
N VAL A 267 -10.24 -3.77 19.16
CA VAL A 267 -9.47 -2.61 19.64
C VAL A 267 -9.93 -2.32 21.05
N LEU A 268 -9.12 -2.68 22.05
CA LEU A 268 -9.50 -2.53 23.46
C LEU A 268 -9.20 -1.11 23.96
N ASP A 269 -7.96 -0.64 23.74
CA ASP A 269 -7.52 0.68 24.19
C ASP A 269 -6.67 1.40 23.13
N ALA A 270 -7.25 2.47 22.55
CA ALA A 270 -6.63 3.33 21.54
C ALA A 270 -7.28 4.74 21.55
N PRO A 271 -7.09 5.54 22.62
CA PRO A 271 -7.81 6.79 22.88
C PRO A 271 -7.60 7.89 21.83
N LYS A 272 -6.51 7.83 21.06
CA LYS A 272 -6.19 8.82 20.02
C LYS A 272 -6.63 8.40 18.62
N LEU A 273 -7.40 7.32 18.48
CA LEU A 273 -7.78 6.78 17.18
C LEU A 273 -8.76 7.71 16.46
N GLN A 274 -8.25 8.46 15.48
CA GLN A 274 -9.04 9.43 14.72
C GLN A 274 -9.45 8.91 13.33
N ARG A 275 -8.72 7.93 12.82
CA ARG A 275 -8.81 7.43 11.45
C ARG A 275 -9.06 5.93 11.46
N LEU A 276 -10.17 5.48 10.86
CA LEU A 276 -10.52 4.06 10.76
C LEU A 276 -10.94 3.72 9.33
N GLY A 277 -10.33 2.70 8.70
CA GLY A 277 -10.84 2.16 7.42
C GLY A 277 -9.85 1.33 6.61
N PHE A 278 -10.23 0.34 5.81
CA PHE A 278 -11.56 0.15 5.26
C PHE A 278 -12.37 -0.87 6.05
N ILE A 279 -13.48 -0.44 6.62
CA ILE A 279 -14.47 -1.39 7.13
C ILE A 279 -15.16 -2.04 5.93
N ASN A 280 -15.24 -3.37 5.93
CA ASN A 280 -15.91 -4.17 4.89
C ASN A 280 -17.10 -4.94 5.49
N ALA A 281 -18.13 -5.17 4.69
CA ALA A 281 -19.29 -6.04 4.92
C ALA A 281 -18.96 -7.46 5.37
N ASN A 282 -17.79 -7.91 4.97
CA ASN A 282 -17.31 -9.24 5.26
C ASN A 282 -16.50 -9.29 6.56
N VAL A 283 -16.39 -8.22 7.35
CA VAL A 283 -15.76 -8.38 8.67
C VAL A 283 -16.74 -9.11 9.58
N GLY A 284 -16.36 -10.29 10.07
CA GLY A 284 -17.22 -11.12 10.92
C GLY A 284 -17.57 -10.42 12.23
N ALA A 285 -16.59 -9.78 12.88
CA ALA A 285 -16.83 -8.93 14.04
C ALA A 285 -15.78 -7.83 14.19
N ILE A 286 -16.22 -6.61 14.49
CA ILE A 286 -15.36 -5.49 14.90
C ILE A 286 -15.77 -5.05 16.30
N GLN A 287 -14.88 -5.24 17.26
CA GLN A 287 -15.04 -4.71 18.62
C GLN A 287 -14.18 -3.45 18.77
N LEU A 288 -14.80 -2.31 19.06
CA LEU A 288 -14.14 -1.04 19.38
C LEU A 288 -14.49 -0.66 20.82
N GLY A 289 -13.55 -0.90 21.72
CA GLY A 289 -13.75 -0.84 23.17
C GLY A 289 -14.83 -1.82 23.62
N ARG A 290 -15.99 -1.28 24.00
CA ARG A 290 -17.17 -2.05 24.43
C ARG A 290 -18.23 -2.23 23.35
N THR A 291 -18.11 -1.53 22.22
CA THR A 291 -19.05 -1.68 21.11
C THR A 291 -18.62 -2.85 20.24
N LEU A 292 -19.49 -3.83 20.09
CA LEU A 292 -19.31 -4.95 19.18
C LEU A 292 -20.24 -4.76 17.98
N ILE A 293 -19.65 -4.69 16.80
CA ILE A 293 -20.32 -4.72 15.50
C ILE A 293 -20.09 -6.13 14.96
N GLU A 294 -21.08 -7.02 15.13
CA GLU A 294 -20.98 -8.41 14.69
C GLU A 294 -21.97 -8.69 13.56
N ARG A 295 -21.50 -9.44 12.56
CA ARG A 295 -22.33 -9.92 11.47
C ARG A 295 -23.11 -11.14 11.94
N HIS A 296 -24.42 -11.08 11.81
CA HIS A 296 -25.31 -12.20 12.08
C HIS A 296 -25.73 -12.84 10.75
N GLU A 297 -25.43 -14.12 10.56
CA GLU A 297 -25.98 -14.90 9.45
C GLU A 297 -27.23 -15.63 9.94
N GLU A 298 -28.42 -15.19 9.51
CA GLU A 298 -29.60 -16.05 9.58
C GLU A 298 -29.46 -17.13 8.50
N SER A 299 -29.60 -18.40 8.89
CA SER A 299 -29.34 -19.61 8.09
C SER A 299 -30.30 -19.85 6.90
N LEU A 300 -30.91 -18.81 6.32
CA LEU A 300 -31.86 -18.93 5.22
C LEU A 300 -31.29 -18.29 3.95
N ILE A 301 -31.23 -19.10 2.89
CA ILE A 301 -30.47 -18.96 1.62
C ILE A 301 -30.86 -17.71 0.76
N SER A 302 -31.58 -16.72 1.30
CA SER A 302 -32.04 -15.57 0.52
C SER A 302 -32.13 -14.24 1.27
N LEU A 303 -31.64 -14.13 2.51
CA LEU A 303 -31.65 -12.84 3.23
C LEU A 303 -30.25 -12.22 3.28
N PRO A 304 -30.14 -10.90 3.08
CA PRO A 304 -28.88 -10.19 3.21
C PRO A 304 -28.39 -10.21 4.67
N PRO A 305 -27.07 -10.22 4.91
CA PRO A 305 -26.51 -10.25 6.26
C PRO A 305 -26.91 -9.00 7.06
N THR A 306 -27.35 -9.21 8.30
CA THR A 306 -27.66 -8.14 9.25
C THR A 306 -26.51 -7.95 10.23
N PHE A 307 -26.20 -6.70 10.60
CA PHE A 307 -25.24 -6.42 11.67
C PHE A 307 -26.01 -6.08 12.94
N LEU A 308 -25.68 -6.77 14.03
CA LEU A 308 -26.17 -6.44 15.35
C LEU A 308 -25.11 -5.58 16.04
N VAL A 309 -25.54 -4.41 16.53
CA VAL A 309 -24.70 -3.56 17.38
C VAL A 309 -25.17 -3.74 18.81
N ASN A 310 -24.33 -4.39 19.61
CA ASN A 310 -24.57 -4.51 21.04
C ASN A 310 -23.84 -3.37 21.74
N GLU A 311 -24.56 -2.29 22.07
CA GLU A 311 -24.02 -1.19 22.87
C GLU A 311 -24.35 -1.41 24.36
N THR A 312 -23.35 -1.22 25.22
CA THR A 312 -23.60 -0.89 26.64
C THR A 312 -23.31 0.61 26.82
N PRO A 313 -24.28 1.41 27.31
CA PRO A 313 -24.16 2.87 27.29
C PRO A 313 -23.07 3.36 28.25
N CYS A 314 -22.05 4.07 27.74
CA CYS A 314 -21.00 4.72 28.53
C CYS A 314 -20.54 6.04 27.87
N ARG A 315 -20.11 7.00 28.69
CA ARG A 315 -19.84 8.40 28.32
C ARG A 315 -18.52 8.65 27.56
N MET A 316 -17.69 7.63 27.32
CA MET A 316 -16.38 7.75 26.66
C MET A 316 -16.21 6.59 25.68
N ASN A 317 -16.85 6.68 24.51
CA ASN A 317 -16.75 5.65 23.48
C ASN A 317 -15.58 5.98 22.55
N LEU A 318 -14.68 5.01 22.32
CA LEU A 318 -13.59 5.09 21.33
C LEU A 318 -14.08 5.63 19.98
N LEU A 319 -15.32 5.30 19.63
CA LEU A 319 -16.01 5.74 18.41
C LEU A 319 -16.20 7.26 18.30
N SER A 320 -16.33 7.97 19.42
CA SER A 320 -16.43 9.44 19.43
C SER A 320 -15.11 10.14 19.11
N SER A 321 -13.97 9.43 19.21
CA SER A 321 -12.66 9.95 18.81
C SER A 321 -12.39 9.84 17.31
N VAL A 322 -13.13 8.96 16.61
CA VAL A 322 -12.98 8.74 15.17
C VAL A 322 -13.63 9.88 14.39
N LYS A 323 -12.80 10.60 13.63
CA LYS A 323 -13.20 11.75 12.80
C LYS A 323 -13.28 11.40 11.33
N THR A 324 -12.53 10.41 10.88
CA THR A 324 -12.45 10.03 9.48
C THR A 324 -12.70 8.53 9.38
N LEU A 325 -13.71 8.15 8.59
CA LEU A 325 -14.13 6.77 8.41
C LEU A 325 -14.08 6.40 6.94
N ALA A 326 -13.38 5.31 6.63
CA ALA A 326 -13.31 4.75 5.29
C ALA A 326 -14.05 3.41 5.26
N ILE A 327 -14.93 3.24 4.29
CA ILE A 327 -15.83 2.10 4.13
C ILE A 327 -15.68 1.55 2.72
N LYS A 328 -15.48 0.24 2.61
CA LYS A 328 -15.52 -0.48 1.34
C LYS A 328 -16.88 -1.18 1.20
N MET A 329 -17.68 -0.72 0.25
CA MET A 329 -19.00 -1.25 -0.07
C MET A 329 -18.87 -2.42 -1.06
N GLU A 330 -19.21 -3.62 -0.57
CA GLU A 330 -19.46 -4.80 -1.38
C GLU A 330 -20.98 -5.04 -1.53
N ARG A 331 -21.37 -6.04 -2.34
CA ARG A 331 -22.78 -6.38 -2.59
C ARG A 331 -23.54 -6.57 -1.26
N TYR A 332 -24.77 -6.06 -1.19
CA TYR A 332 -25.68 -6.11 -0.04
C TYR A 332 -25.30 -5.27 1.20
N PHE A 333 -24.13 -4.61 1.21
CA PHE A 333 -23.69 -3.81 2.36
C PHE A 333 -24.44 -2.49 2.56
N GLU A 334 -25.19 -2.05 1.56
CA GLU A 334 -25.89 -0.77 1.61
C GLU A 334 -26.96 -0.74 2.71
N MET A 335 -27.54 -1.89 3.08
CA MET A 335 -28.56 -2.00 4.13
C MET A 335 -28.02 -1.85 5.55
N THR A 336 -26.71 -1.94 5.75
CA THR A 336 -26.08 -1.97 7.08
C THR A 336 -25.30 -0.70 7.37
N LEU A 337 -25.16 0.17 6.35
CA LEU A 337 -24.48 1.45 6.44
C LEU A 337 -25.08 2.38 7.51
N PRO A 338 -26.42 2.56 7.65
CA PRO A 338 -26.98 3.42 8.68
C PRO A 338 -26.58 2.96 10.10
N THR A 339 -26.64 1.66 10.35
CA THR A 339 -26.28 1.04 11.63
C THR A 339 -24.82 1.28 12.00
N ILE A 340 -23.92 1.19 11.02
CA ILE A 340 -22.50 1.45 11.23
C ILE A 340 -22.26 2.95 11.46
N LEU A 341 -22.86 3.83 10.65
CA LEU A 341 -22.67 5.28 10.79
C LEU A 341 -23.22 5.82 12.12
N LYS A 342 -24.30 5.23 12.67
CA LYS A 342 -24.81 5.54 14.01
C LYS A 342 -23.76 5.37 15.11
N CYS A 343 -22.82 4.44 14.94
CA CYS A 343 -21.76 4.20 15.91
C CYS A 343 -20.77 5.37 15.99
N PHE A 344 -20.67 6.24 14.98
CA PHE A 344 -19.64 7.29 14.87
C PHE A 344 -20.23 8.71 14.97
N PRO A 345 -20.59 9.19 16.18
CA PRO A 345 -21.34 10.44 16.33
C PRO A 345 -20.54 11.71 15.98
N CYS A 346 -19.21 11.67 16.01
CA CYS A 346 -18.36 12.85 15.79
C CYS A 346 -17.65 12.84 14.42
N LEU A 347 -18.23 12.15 13.42
CA LEU A 347 -17.60 11.94 12.12
C LEU A 347 -17.48 13.26 11.34
N GLU A 348 -16.27 13.62 10.92
CA GLU A 348 -16.00 14.82 10.10
C GLU A 348 -15.85 14.48 8.61
N ASN A 349 -15.30 13.31 8.29
CA ASN A 349 -14.98 12.88 6.92
C ASN A 349 -15.44 11.44 6.68
N LEU A 350 -16.18 11.21 5.59
CA LEU A 350 -16.68 9.89 5.22
C LEU A 350 -16.25 9.50 3.81
N ASP A 351 -15.51 8.40 3.72
CA ASP A 351 -14.92 7.91 2.49
C ASP A 351 -15.52 6.55 2.13
N ILE A 352 -16.21 6.48 1.00
CA ILE A 352 -16.95 5.32 0.52
C ILE A 352 -16.29 4.82 -0.76
N MET A 353 -15.97 3.52 -0.80
CA MET A 353 -15.43 2.86 -1.99
C MET A 353 -16.37 1.77 -2.46
N LYS A 354 -16.93 1.93 -3.66
CA LYS A 354 -17.76 0.93 -4.32
C LYS A 354 -16.93 0.06 -5.27
N TYR A 355 -17.19 -1.24 -5.28
CA TYR A 355 -16.60 -2.15 -6.28
C TYR A 355 -17.27 -1.97 -7.64
N GLU A 356 -16.54 -2.22 -8.73
CA GLU A 356 -17.14 -2.33 -10.06
C GLU A 356 -17.96 -3.63 -10.15
N GLY A 357 -19.21 -3.57 -9.72
CA GLY A 357 -20.18 -4.63 -9.96
C GLY A 357 -20.72 -4.54 -11.38
N ASN A 358 -20.77 -5.67 -12.09
CA ASN A 358 -21.68 -5.81 -13.24
C ASN A 358 -23.09 -5.45 -12.76
N GLY A 359 -23.69 -4.50 -13.46
CA GLY A 359 -24.85 -3.73 -13.00
C GLY A 359 -26.09 -4.53 -12.64
N ASP A 360 -27.01 -3.78 -12.03
CA ASP A 360 -28.46 -4.00 -11.92
C ASP A 360 -29.05 -4.52 -10.60
N ASP A 361 -28.24 -4.79 -9.57
CA ASP A 361 -28.77 -5.33 -8.31
C ASP A 361 -28.59 -4.39 -7.11
N CYS A 362 -29.26 -3.24 -7.16
CA CYS A 362 -29.50 -2.41 -5.98
C CYS A 362 -30.74 -2.93 -5.22
N TYR A 363 -30.53 -3.63 -4.10
CA TYR A 363 -31.59 -4.14 -3.23
C TYR A 363 -31.90 -3.24 -2.03
N LEU A 364 -31.59 -1.95 -2.07
CA LEU A 364 -32.06 -1.05 -1.01
C LEU A 364 -33.59 -1.01 -1.02
N ASN A 365 -34.19 -1.24 0.15
CA ASN A 365 -35.56 -0.86 0.39
C ASN A 365 -35.66 0.65 0.24
N LYS A 366 -36.39 1.09 -0.78
CA LYS A 366 -36.71 2.50 -1.04
C LYS A 366 -37.21 3.15 0.26
N GLY A 367 -36.50 4.17 0.74
CA GLY A 367 -36.88 4.90 1.97
C GLY A 367 -36.13 4.49 3.24
N MET A 368 -35.17 3.56 3.19
CA MET A 368 -34.37 3.16 4.37
C MET A 368 -33.75 4.37 5.11
N TRP A 369 -33.19 5.33 4.38
CA TRP A 369 -32.60 6.54 4.98
C TRP A 369 -33.65 7.55 5.45
N GLU A 370 -34.87 7.51 4.89
CA GLU A 370 -35.98 8.40 5.28
C GLU A 370 -36.60 7.96 6.62
N GLU A 371 -36.60 6.66 6.90
CA GLU A 371 -37.05 6.08 8.18
C GLU A 371 -36.09 6.36 9.34
N GLU A 372 -34.80 6.59 9.05
CA GLU A 372 -33.75 6.75 10.06
C GLU A 372 -33.70 8.15 10.72
N GLY A 373 -34.41 9.14 10.16
CA GLY A 373 -34.46 10.50 10.69
C GLY A 373 -33.09 11.19 10.70
N SER A 374 -32.88 12.15 11.61
CA SER A 374 -31.61 12.91 11.71
C SER A 374 -30.60 12.16 12.58
N LEU A 375 -29.54 11.66 11.97
CA LEU A 375 -28.46 10.94 12.66
C LEU A 375 -27.41 11.92 13.23
N SER A 376 -26.84 11.59 14.39
CA SER A 376 -25.91 12.46 15.15
C SER A 376 -24.62 12.82 14.40
N PHE A 377 -24.12 11.93 13.54
CA PHE A 377 -22.89 12.18 12.77
C PHE A 377 -23.03 13.34 11.77
N LEU A 378 -24.25 13.68 11.36
CA LEU A 378 -24.51 14.73 10.36
C LEU A 378 -24.26 16.14 10.89
N ASP A 379 -24.24 16.31 12.22
CA ASP A 379 -23.93 17.58 12.87
C ASP A 379 -22.43 17.91 12.80
N HIS A 380 -21.58 16.93 12.47
CA HIS A 380 -20.12 17.07 12.40
C HIS A 380 -19.54 16.81 11.01
N LEU A 381 -20.30 16.18 10.10
CA LEU A 381 -19.82 15.73 8.81
C LEU A 381 -19.56 16.90 7.84
N LYS A 382 -18.29 17.10 7.49
CA LYS A 382 -17.80 18.18 6.61
C LYS A 382 -17.55 17.69 5.20
N THR A 383 -16.94 16.52 5.03
CA THR A 383 -16.55 16.03 3.71
C THR A 383 -17.00 14.59 3.47
N VAL A 384 -17.41 14.31 2.24
CA VAL A 384 -17.78 12.96 1.79
C VAL A 384 -17.12 12.68 0.45
N ILE A 385 -16.48 11.52 0.31
CA ILE A 385 -15.86 11.08 -0.93
C ILE A 385 -16.46 9.74 -1.32
N VAL A 386 -17.04 9.65 -2.51
CA VAL A 386 -17.56 8.39 -3.06
C VAL A 386 -16.73 8.00 -4.27
N LYS A 387 -15.96 6.92 -4.12
CA LYS A 387 -15.18 6.27 -5.18
C LYS A 387 -15.99 5.17 -5.86
N GLY A 388 -15.91 5.12 -7.19
CA GLY A 388 -16.67 4.17 -7.98
C GLY A 388 -18.15 4.54 -8.03
N PHE A 389 -18.49 5.83 -8.14
CA PHE A 389 -19.88 6.28 -8.22
C PHE A 389 -20.52 5.87 -9.56
N TRP A 390 -21.60 5.08 -9.50
CA TRP A 390 -22.38 4.64 -10.68
C TRP A 390 -23.61 5.51 -10.90
N GLY A 391 -24.09 6.17 -9.85
CA GLY A 391 -25.33 6.91 -9.85
C GLY A 391 -26.55 5.99 -9.95
N ASP A 392 -26.51 4.81 -9.35
CA ASP A 392 -27.71 3.99 -9.17
C ASP A 392 -28.71 4.66 -8.20
N GLN A 393 -29.84 4.01 -7.96
CA GLN A 393 -30.86 4.56 -7.05
C GLN A 393 -30.31 4.67 -5.61
N CYS A 394 -29.45 3.74 -5.18
CA CYS A 394 -28.85 3.71 -3.86
C CYS A 394 -27.89 4.88 -3.61
N ASP A 395 -27.02 5.14 -4.57
CA ASP A 395 -26.13 6.29 -4.64
C ASP A 395 -26.93 7.59 -4.48
N VAL A 396 -28.04 7.70 -5.22
CA VAL A 396 -28.87 8.90 -5.19
C VAL A 396 -29.57 9.07 -3.84
N GLU A 397 -30.11 7.98 -3.25
CA GLU A 397 -30.80 8.04 -1.96
C GLU A 397 -29.86 8.39 -0.81
N LEU A 398 -28.69 7.76 -0.74
CA LEU A 398 -27.66 8.09 0.25
C LEU A 398 -27.24 9.56 0.11
N LEU A 399 -26.91 10.01 -1.10
CA LEU A 399 -26.48 11.39 -1.33
C LEU A 399 -27.60 12.39 -1.04
N ARG A 400 -28.85 12.09 -1.41
CA ARG A 400 -30.01 12.95 -1.10
C ARG A 400 -30.15 13.11 0.41
N TYR A 401 -30.05 12.02 1.16
CA TYR A 401 -30.10 12.05 2.62
C TYR A 401 -29.00 12.94 3.20
N LEU A 402 -27.74 12.74 2.79
CA LEU A 402 -26.61 13.55 3.25
C LEU A 402 -26.77 15.05 2.92
N VAL A 403 -27.32 15.36 1.74
CA VAL A 403 -27.56 16.74 1.29
C VAL A 403 -28.68 17.42 2.09
N VAL A 404 -29.77 16.71 2.36
CA VAL A 404 -30.95 17.24 3.06
C VAL A 404 -30.70 17.40 4.56
N HIS A 405 -29.87 16.54 5.16
CA HIS A 405 -29.66 16.54 6.61
C HIS A 405 -28.29 17.07 7.06
N GLY A 406 -27.29 17.11 6.19
CA GLY A 406 -25.93 17.57 6.52
C GLY A 406 -25.80 19.09 6.58
N LYS A 407 -26.02 19.68 7.76
CA LYS A 407 -26.00 21.14 7.98
C LYS A 407 -24.61 21.76 7.87
N VAL A 408 -23.57 21.03 8.25
CA VAL A 408 -22.17 21.52 8.24
C VAL A 408 -21.35 21.02 7.05
N LEU A 409 -22.01 20.34 6.11
CA LEU A 409 -21.37 19.68 4.98
C LEU A 409 -20.79 20.70 3.99
N GLN A 410 -19.50 20.60 3.71
CA GLN A 410 -18.75 21.53 2.87
C GLN A 410 -18.56 20.98 1.46
N ALA A 411 -18.24 19.69 1.33
CA ALA A 411 -17.96 19.09 0.03
C ALA A 411 -18.41 17.63 -0.06
N ILE A 412 -19.03 17.29 -1.19
CA ILE A 412 -19.22 15.90 -1.63
C ILE A 412 -18.45 15.74 -2.93
N THR A 413 -17.50 14.81 -2.94
CA THR A 413 -16.66 14.48 -4.10
C THR A 413 -17.06 13.12 -4.65
N LEU A 414 -17.54 13.10 -5.89
CA LEU A 414 -17.96 11.89 -6.59
C LEU A 414 -16.93 11.54 -7.66
N LEU A 415 -16.26 10.41 -7.49
CA LEU A 415 -15.31 9.85 -8.45
C LEU A 415 -16.04 8.80 -9.28
N CYS A 416 -16.40 9.16 -10.50
CA CYS A 416 -17.21 8.32 -11.39
C CYS A 416 -16.33 7.38 -12.21
N SER A 417 -16.70 6.10 -12.25
CA SER A 417 -16.07 5.05 -13.08
C SER A 417 -16.42 5.19 -14.56
N LYS A 418 -17.60 5.75 -14.89
CA LYS A 418 -18.08 5.95 -16.26
C LYS A 418 -17.71 7.31 -16.85
N HIS A 419 -17.85 7.42 -18.17
CA HIS A 419 -17.71 8.69 -18.90
C HIS A 419 -18.67 9.76 -18.33
N ILE A 420 -18.10 10.82 -17.75
CA ILE A 420 -18.86 11.96 -17.24
C ILE A 420 -19.25 12.86 -18.40
N THR A 421 -20.56 12.95 -18.68
CA THR A 421 -21.12 13.95 -19.59
C THR A 421 -21.82 15.05 -18.79
N LYS A 422 -21.89 16.26 -19.33
CA LYS A 422 -22.63 17.37 -18.70
C LYS A 422 -24.09 16.99 -18.40
N LYS A 423 -24.73 16.29 -19.35
CA LYS A 423 -26.10 15.77 -19.20
C LYS A 423 -26.24 14.81 -18.02
N PHE A 424 -25.27 13.91 -17.82
CA PHE A 424 -25.27 12.99 -16.68
C PHE A 424 -25.19 13.75 -15.34
N VAL A 425 -24.26 14.71 -15.24
CA VAL A 425 -24.10 15.54 -14.04
C VAL A 425 -25.38 16.31 -13.72
N ASP A 426 -26.00 16.93 -14.74
CA ASP A 426 -27.23 17.71 -14.55
C ASP A 426 -28.41 16.84 -14.09
N ILE A 427 -28.56 15.63 -14.67
CA ILE A 427 -29.58 14.67 -14.26
C ILE A 427 -29.36 14.25 -12.80
N LYS A 428 -28.12 13.91 -12.42
CA LYS A 428 -27.81 13.44 -11.06
C LYS A 428 -27.97 14.55 -10.03
N LYS A 429 -27.57 15.79 -10.33
CA LYS A 429 -27.81 16.95 -9.46
C LYS A 429 -29.30 17.17 -9.16
N ARG A 430 -30.18 17.00 -10.16
CA ARG A 430 -31.64 17.07 -9.96
C ARG A 430 -32.15 15.91 -9.12
N GLN A 431 -31.70 14.69 -9.37
CA GLN A 431 -32.13 13.50 -8.62
C GLN A 431 -31.70 13.54 -7.14
N ILE A 432 -30.51 14.09 -6.85
CA ILE A 432 -30.00 14.28 -5.49
C ILE A 432 -30.73 15.44 -4.76
N CYS A 433 -31.50 16.26 -5.48
CA CYS A 433 -32.23 17.42 -4.94
C CYS A 433 -31.29 18.44 -4.27
N ILE A 434 -30.18 18.80 -4.93
CA ILE A 434 -29.18 19.72 -4.36
C ILE A 434 -29.73 21.11 -3.98
N GLU A 435 -30.87 21.48 -4.57
CA GLU A 435 -31.59 22.72 -4.27
C GLU A 435 -32.17 22.71 -2.85
N ASN A 436 -32.45 21.54 -2.28
CA ASN A 436 -32.93 21.35 -0.92
C ASN A 436 -31.79 21.10 0.09
N ARG A 437 -30.57 21.56 -0.21
CA ARG A 437 -29.41 21.38 0.66
C ARG A 437 -29.59 22.07 2.00
N ALA A 438 -29.27 21.38 3.09
CA ALA A 438 -29.23 21.96 4.43
C ALA A 438 -28.04 22.91 4.62
N SER A 439 -26.89 22.60 4.00
CA SER A 439 -25.70 23.45 4.03
C SER A 439 -25.66 24.41 2.84
N SER A 440 -25.57 25.71 3.12
CA SER A 440 -25.40 26.75 2.10
C SER A 440 -24.04 26.69 1.39
N ASN A 441 -23.02 26.12 2.05
CA ASN A 441 -21.63 26.06 1.57
C ASN A 441 -21.29 24.76 0.83
N LEU A 442 -22.29 23.89 0.60
CA LEU A 442 -22.06 22.59 -0.02
C LEU A 442 -21.59 22.71 -1.48
N ALA A 443 -20.41 22.18 -1.75
CA ALA A 443 -19.88 21.94 -3.09
C ALA A 443 -20.05 20.46 -3.49
N LEU A 444 -20.80 20.20 -4.57
CA LEU A 444 -20.90 18.86 -5.17
C LEU A 444 -20.02 18.79 -6.43
N VAL A 445 -18.95 17.99 -6.35
CA VAL A 445 -17.92 17.91 -7.39
C VAL A 445 -17.90 16.52 -8.01
N PHE A 446 -17.85 16.46 -9.33
CA PHE A 446 -17.75 15.22 -10.10
C PHE A 446 -16.39 15.16 -10.78
N PHE A 447 -15.63 14.10 -10.52
CA PHE A 447 -14.35 13.83 -11.15
C PHE A 447 -14.40 12.51 -11.90
N ARG A 448 -13.81 12.51 -13.10
CA ARG A 448 -13.63 11.28 -13.87
C ARG A 448 -12.50 10.50 -13.24
N ASP A 449 -12.75 9.25 -12.88
CA ASP A 449 -11.67 8.35 -12.48
C ASP A 449 -10.85 7.98 -13.72
N THR A 450 -9.61 8.48 -13.81
CA THR A 450 -8.81 8.34 -15.04
C THR A 450 -7.89 7.13 -15.06
N LYS A 451 -7.65 6.44 -13.93
CA LYS A 451 -6.75 5.28 -13.79
C LYS A 451 -7.02 4.60 -12.45
N GLU A 452 -6.97 3.25 -12.42
CA GLU A 452 -6.94 2.28 -11.30
C GLU A 452 -6.58 2.81 -9.89
N ASN A 453 -7.28 3.81 -9.37
CA ASN A 453 -7.06 4.38 -8.05
C ASN A 453 -7.87 3.58 -7.02
N VAL A 454 -7.58 2.28 -6.99
CA VAL A 454 -8.08 1.32 -5.99
C VAL A 454 -7.65 1.75 -4.58
N HIS A 455 -6.66 2.64 -4.45
CA HIS A 455 -6.19 3.17 -3.17
C HIS A 455 -6.53 4.65 -3.03
N PHE A 456 -6.99 5.06 -1.84
CA PHE A 456 -7.24 6.47 -1.54
C PHE A 456 -5.94 7.27 -1.50
N SER A 457 -5.75 8.18 -2.45
CA SER A 457 -4.69 9.18 -2.43
C SER A 457 -4.75 10.10 -1.21
N LEU A 458 -5.94 10.34 -0.64
CA LEU A 458 -6.10 11.13 0.60
C LEU A 458 -5.72 10.40 1.89
N TRP A 459 -5.63 9.07 1.85
CA TRP A 459 -5.17 8.25 2.99
C TRP A 459 -3.75 7.69 2.77
N ASN A 460 -3.23 7.86 1.55
CA ASN A 460 -1.92 7.43 1.07
C ASN A 460 -0.88 8.56 1.09
N ASP A 461 -0.95 9.50 2.03
CA ASP A 461 0.28 10.18 2.42
C ASP A 461 1.22 9.11 3.02
N MET A 462 2.13 8.67 2.16
CA MET A 462 3.19 7.69 2.35
C MET A 462 2.77 6.21 2.33
N ILE A 463 2.63 5.68 1.11
CA ILE A 463 3.33 4.44 0.75
C ILE A 463 4.12 4.78 -0.51
N TYR A 464 5.38 5.21 -0.34
CA TYR A 464 6.36 5.11 -1.42
C TYR A 464 6.58 3.61 -1.68
N TYR A 465 6.32 3.19 -2.91
CA TYR A 465 7.28 2.63 -3.86
C TYR A 465 6.60 2.34 -5.19
#